data_AF-A0A5D2FQL4-F1
#
_entry.id   AF-A0A5D2FQL4-F1
#
_cell.length_a   1.000
_cell.length_b   1.000
_cell.length_c   1.000
_cell.angle_alpha   90.00
_cell.angle_beta   90.00
_cell.angle_gamma   90.00
#
_symmetry.space_group_name_H-M   'P 1'
#
loop_
_entity.id
_entity.type
_entity.pdbx_description
1 polymer ?
#
loop_
_entity_poly.entity_id
_entity_poly.type
_entity_poly.pdbx_seq_one_letter_code
_entity_poly.pdbx_strand_id
1 'polypeptide(L)'
;MRADPRAEPRYAERVPYVVIHGEPGARLVDMVVDPLEILAVNSPYRLNDLYYINKQIIPALQRVFGLVGGDLNRWFSEMPRPAREAFGKCGVHALNPQRTRIDYYYLSKHCILCGELVQASTHLCSKCSENKTAVVAAITGRTSKLEREMQHLVAICRHCGGGDWLVESGVKCNSLACLVFYERRKVQKELQGLSAVATDKGFYPKCMVEWF
;
A
#
# COMPACT_ATOMS: atom_id res chain seq x y z
N MET A 1 3.04 9.96 22.33
CA MET A 1 2.44 10.75 23.42
C MET A 1 1.17 10.13 24.01
N ARG A 2 0.06 9.96 23.27
CA ARG A 2 -1.15 9.34 23.86
C ARG A 2 -0.96 7.85 24.22
N ALA A 3 -0.20 7.12 23.41
CA ALA A 3 0.15 5.71 23.68
C ALA A 3 1.32 5.56 24.68
N ASP A 4 2.32 6.44 24.59
CA ASP A 4 3.44 6.52 25.53
C ASP A 4 3.73 8.00 25.88
N PRO A 5 3.48 8.42 27.14
CA PRO A 5 3.81 9.75 27.62
C PRO A 5 5.31 10.06 27.63
N ARG A 6 6.18 9.05 27.71
CA ARG A 6 7.64 9.23 27.76
C ARG A 6 8.24 9.54 26.39
N ALA A 7 7.49 9.31 25.32
CA ALA A 7 7.87 9.62 23.94
C ALA A 7 7.49 11.06 23.55
N GLU A 8 7.61 12.02 24.47
CA GLU A 8 7.44 13.44 24.17
C GLU A 8 8.70 13.96 23.43
N PRO A 9 8.54 14.60 22.25
CA PRO A 9 9.67 15.14 21.52
C PRO A 9 10.31 16.30 22.29
N ARG A 10 11.64 16.37 22.26
CA ARG A 10 12.38 17.45 22.93
C ARG A 10 12.30 18.74 22.14
N TYR A 11 12.70 19.84 22.79
CA TYR A 11 12.81 21.14 22.13
C TYR A 11 13.69 21.05 20.87
N ALA A 12 13.17 21.57 19.75
CA ALA A 12 13.78 21.54 18.42
C ALA A 12 14.03 20.14 17.81
N GLU A 13 13.41 19.09 18.34
CA GLU A 13 13.45 17.76 17.73
C GLU A 13 12.59 17.71 16.45
N ARG A 14 13.08 17.02 15.43
CA ARG A 14 12.35 16.85 14.16
C ARG A 14 11.47 15.62 14.22
N VAL A 15 10.16 15.82 14.22
CA VAL A 15 9.17 14.74 14.22
C VAL A 15 8.76 14.41 12.78
N PRO A 16 8.97 13.17 12.30
CA PRO A 16 8.54 12.76 10.96
C PRO A 16 7.03 12.57 10.91
N TYR A 17 6.41 12.94 9.80
CA TYR A 17 4.97 12.79 9.63
C TYR A 17 4.58 12.64 8.15
N VAL A 18 3.39 12.10 7.91
CA VAL A 18 2.80 11.98 6.57
C VAL A 18 1.36 12.50 6.56
N VAL A 19 0.92 13.00 5.40
CA VAL A 19 -0.44 13.51 5.22
C VAL A 19 -1.30 12.46 4.51
N ILE A 20 -2.39 12.08 5.17
CA ILE A 20 -3.33 11.07 4.69
C ILE A 20 -4.62 11.70 4.15
N HIS A 21 -5.42 10.91 3.45
CA HIS A 21 -6.78 11.31 3.08
C HIS A 21 -7.63 11.43 4.35
N GLY A 22 -8.22 12.60 4.55
CA GLY A 22 -9.15 12.90 5.65
C GLY A 22 -10.58 13.12 5.16
N GLU A 23 -11.45 13.45 6.11
CA GLU A 23 -12.83 13.84 5.81
C GLU A 23 -12.87 15.16 5.02
N PRO A 24 -13.87 15.36 4.14
CA PRO A 24 -14.01 16.62 3.41
C PRO A 24 -14.16 17.78 4.40
N GLY A 25 -13.29 18.79 4.29
CA GLY A 25 -13.25 19.93 5.20
C GLY A 25 -12.41 19.73 6.47
N ALA A 26 -11.79 18.57 6.65
CA ALA A 26 -10.84 18.35 7.74
C ALA A 26 -9.64 19.30 7.64
N ARG A 27 -9.14 19.76 8.79
CA ARG A 27 -7.94 20.62 8.82
C ARG A 27 -6.72 19.77 8.49
N LEU A 28 -5.70 20.40 7.92
CA LEU A 28 -4.44 19.71 7.59
C LEU A 28 -3.83 19.00 8.80
N VAL A 29 -3.84 19.65 9.98
CA VAL A 29 -3.31 19.08 11.22
C VAL A 29 -4.01 17.78 11.65
N ASP A 30 -5.31 17.62 11.34
CA ASP A 30 -6.08 16.42 11.69
C ASP A 30 -5.82 15.27 10.70
N MET A 31 -5.19 15.56 9.55
CA MET A 31 -4.83 14.59 8.51
C MET A 31 -3.38 14.12 8.60
N VAL A 32 -2.67 14.47 9.67
CA VAL A 32 -1.25 14.13 9.87
C VAL A 32 -1.13 12.89 10.75
N VAL A 33 -0.37 11.91 10.28
CA VAL A 33 -0.20 10.60 10.94
C VAL A 33 1.28 10.20 10.96
N ASP A 34 1.65 9.35 11.92
CA ASP A 34 2.99 8.76 12.02
C ASP A 34 3.29 7.82 10.83
N PRO A 35 4.52 7.86 10.26
CA PRO A 35 4.88 7.00 9.13
C PRO A 35 4.75 5.49 9.39
N LEU A 36 4.94 5.02 10.63
CA LEU A 36 4.80 3.60 10.96
C LEU A 36 3.33 3.16 10.93
N GLU A 37 2.39 4.05 11.28
CA GLU A 37 0.96 3.73 11.24
C GLU A 37 0.45 3.49 9.82
N ILE A 38 0.93 4.24 8.82
CA ILE A 38 0.57 4.00 7.42
C ILE A 38 1.24 2.73 6.86
N LEU A 39 2.46 2.42 7.33
CA LEU A 39 3.23 1.26 6.87
C LEU A 39 2.77 -0.06 7.49
N ALA A 40 2.06 -0.02 8.61
CA ALA A 40 1.45 -1.20 9.22
C ALA A 40 0.61 -1.99 8.20
N VAL A 41 0.70 -3.32 8.27
CA VAL A 41 0.12 -4.25 7.28
C VAL A 41 -1.38 -4.03 7.10
N ASN A 42 -2.10 -3.90 8.22
CA ASN A 42 -3.55 -3.71 8.26
C ASN A 42 -3.98 -2.23 8.36
N SER A 43 -3.10 -1.30 7.98
CA SER A 43 -3.40 0.13 8.07
C SER A 43 -4.55 0.51 7.13
N PRO A 44 -5.62 1.15 7.63
CA PRO A 44 -6.69 1.66 6.79
C PRO A 44 -6.30 2.96 6.09
N TYR A 45 -5.16 3.57 6.43
CA TYR A 45 -4.78 4.89 5.93
C TYR A 45 -4.24 4.84 4.50
N ARG A 46 -4.61 5.86 3.72
CA ARG A 46 -4.10 6.07 2.36
C ARG A 46 -3.43 7.44 2.30
N LEU A 47 -2.27 7.50 1.65
CA LEU A 47 -1.54 8.74 1.43
C LEU A 47 -2.39 9.71 0.60
N ASN A 48 -2.39 10.99 0.96
CA ASN A 48 -3.07 12.03 0.19
C ASN A 48 -2.21 12.46 -1.01
N ASP A 49 -2.26 11.66 -2.07
CA ASP A 49 -1.56 11.91 -3.33
C ASP A 49 -1.86 13.30 -3.91
N LEU A 50 -3.12 13.74 -3.88
CA LEU A 50 -3.52 15.06 -4.38
C LEU A 50 -2.89 16.20 -3.57
N TYR A 51 -2.78 16.05 -2.25
CA TYR A 51 -2.09 17.02 -1.41
C TYR A 51 -0.62 17.17 -1.80
N TYR A 52 0.12 16.07 -1.89
CA TYR A 52 1.55 16.12 -2.25
C TYR A 52 1.77 16.69 -3.66
N ILE A 53 0.94 16.29 -4.63
CA ILE A 53 1.03 16.79 -6.00
C ILE A 53 0.74 18.30 -6.04
N ASN A 54 -0.41 18.73 -5.52
CA ASN A 54 -0.86 20.12 -5.64
C ASN A 54 -0.12 21.10 -4.72
N LYS A 55 0.29 20.67 -3.53
CA LYS A 55 0.87 21.56 -2.50
C LYS A 55 2.38 21.49 -2.42
N GLN A 56 3.02 20.43 -2.91
CA GLN A 56 4.49 20.28 -2.84
C GLN A 56 5.12 20.22 -4.23
N ILE A 57 4.71 19.27 -5.06
CA ILE A 57 5.37 18.98 -6.34
C ILE A 57 5.13 20.10 -7.35
N ILE A 58 3.86 20.42 -7.64
CA ILE A 58 3.51 21.43 -8.65
C ILE A 58 4.12 22.80 -8.31
N PRO A 59 3.99 23.35 -7.08
CA PRO A 59 4.58 24.64 -6.77
C PRO A 59 6.10 24.67 -6.89
N ALA A 60 6.79 23.58 -6.55
CA ALA A 60 8.24 23.50 -6.68
C ALA A 60 8.69 23.50 -8.14
N LEU A 61 8.05 22.69 -8.97
CA LEU A 61 8.35 22.58 -10.39
C LEU A 61 7.92 23.83 -11.17
N GLN A 62 6.81 24.47 -10.79
CA GLN A 62 6.28 25.66 -11.47
C GLN A 62 7.26 26.84 -11.40
N ARG A 63 8.09 26.93 -10.35
CA ARG A 63 9.15 27.95 -10.26
C ARG A 63 10.20 27.81 -11.36
N VAL A 64 10.46 26.60 -11.84
CA VAL A 64 11.44 26.32 -12.89
C VAL A 64 10.76 26.37 -14.25
N PHE A 65 9.66 25.62 -14.44
CA PHE A 65 8.95 25.55 -15.73
C PHE A 65 8.22 26.84 -16.11
N GLY A 66 7.87 27.67 -15.13
CA GLY A 66 7.30 28.99 -15.37
C GLY A 66 8.25 29.91 -16.15
N LEU A 67 9.57 29.72 -16.05
CA LEU A 67 10.55 30.47 -16.84
C LEU A 67 10.48 30.15 -18.34
N VAL A 68 10.04 28.94 -18.67
CA VAL A 68 9.87 28.44 -20.06
C VAL A 68 8.42 28.63 -20.52
N GLY A 69 7.56 29.24 -19.71
CA GLY A 69 6.14 29.45 -20.01
C GLY A 69 5.27 28.19 -19.87
N GLY A 70 5.73 27.16 -19.18
CA GLY A 70 4.95 25.95 -18.90
C GLY A 70 4.00 26.15 -17.71
N ASP A 71 2.74 25.70 -17.85
CA ASP A 71 1.76 25.64 -16.76
C ASP A 71 1.49 24.20 -16.34
N LEU A 72 2.03 23.82 -15.18
CA LEU A 72 1.90 22.48 -14.64
C LEU A 72 0.51 22.18 -14.06
N ASN A 73 -0.23 23.20 -13.62
CA ASN A 73 -1.59 22.97 -13.14
C ASN A 73 -2.48 22.50 -14.28
N ARG A 74 -2.29 23.12 -15.45
CA ARG A 74 -2.98 22.72 -16.68
C ARG A 74 -2.59 21.30 -17.10
N TRP A 75 -1.29 20.99 -17.15
CA TRP A 75 -0.82 19.64 -17.49
C TRP A 75 -1.34 18.57 -16.53
N PHE A 76 -1.37 18.84 -15.23
CA PHE A 76 -1.91 17.90 -14.26
C PHE A 76 -3.43 17.70 -14.41
N SER A 77 -4.15 18.73 -14.84
CA SER A 77 -5.60 18.65 -15.07
C SER A 77 -5.95 17.90 -16.36
N GLU A 78 -5.12 18.06 -17.40
CA GLU A 78 -5.28 17.40 -18.69
C GLU A 78 -4.78 15.94 -18.69
N MET A 79 -3.87 15.60 -17.77
CA MET A 79 -3.33 14.24 -17.67
C MET A 79 -4.46 13.23 -17.45
N PRO A 80 -4.53 12.15 -18.25
CA PRO A 80 -5.47 11.07 -18.02
C PRO A 80 -5.24 10.54 -16.61
N ARG A 81 -6.25 10.66 -15.74
CA ARG A 81 -6.19 10.01 -14.44
C ARG A 81 -6.31 8.53 -14.74
N PRO A 82 -5.28 7.70 -14.46
CA PRO A 82 -5.46 6.26 -14.56
C PRO A 82 -6.71 5.96 -13.75
N ALA A 83 -7.70 5.30 -14.37
CA ALA A 83 -8.80 4.72 -13.62
C ALA A 83 -8.09 3.92 -12.54
N ARG A 84 -8.12 4.42 -11.29
CA ARG A 84 -7.31 3.85 -10.22
C ARG A 84 -7.63 2.38 -10.30
N GLU A 85 -6.64 1.56 -10.63
CA GLU A 85 -6.76 0.14 -10.46
C GLU A 85 -6.97 0.03 -8.97
N ALA A 86 -8.23 0.01 -8.57
CA ALA A 86 -8.60 -0.31 -7.23
C ALA A 86 -8.41 -1.83 -7.14
N PHE A 87 -7.15 -2.26 -7.26
CA PHE A 87 -6.45 -2.81 -6.11
C PHE A 87 -6.66 -1.87 -4.93
N GLY A 88 -7.93 -1.75 -4.50
CA GLY A 88 -8.27 -1.39 -3.18
C GLY A 88 -7.44 -2.35 -2.39
N LYS A 89 -6.47 -1.79 -1.68
CA LYS A 89 -6.07 -2.27 -0.36
C LYS A 89 -7.35 -2.33 0.48
N CYS A 90 -8.28 -3.20 0.10
CA CYS A 90 -9.31 -3.76 0.93
C CYS A 90 -8.52 -4.84 1.63
N GLY A 91 -8.16 -4.58 2.88
CA GLY A 91 -7.73 -5.64 3.76
C GLY A 91 -8.72 -6.79 3.59
N VAL A 92 -8.17 -7.98 3.37
CA VAL A 92 -8.88 -9.24 3.60
C VAL A 92 -9.65 -9.05 4.89
N HIS A 93 -10.96 -9.27 4.83
CA HIS A 93 -11.95 -9.00 5.87
C HIS A 93 -11.38 -9.00 7.30
N ALA A 94 -10.89 -7.84 7.76
CA ALA A 94 -10.87 -7.55 9.17
C ALA A 94 -12.27 -7.05 9.49
N LEU A 95 -13.06 -7.89 10.17
CA LEU A 95 -14.28 -7.47 10.86
C LEU A 95 -13.89 -6.39 11.86
N ASN A 96 -13.80 -5.14 11.40
CA ASN A 96 -13.64 -4.00 12.28
C ASN A 96 -15.03 -3.68 12.84
N PRO A 97 -15.27 -3.82 14.15
CA PRO A 97 -16.57 -3.51 14.75
C PRO A 97 -16.95 -2.03 14.60
N GLN A 98 -15.98 -1.15 14.28
CA GLN A 98 -16.21 0.26 13.98
C GLN A 98 -16.27 0.50 12.47
N ARG A 99 -17.45 0.31 11.86
CA ARG A 99 -17.74 0.59 10.44
C ARG A 99 -17.81 2.10 10.13
N THR A 100 -16.73 2.83 10.37
CA THR A 100 -16.72 4.31 10.29
C THR A 100 -16.50 4.87 8.89
N ARG A 101 -15.94 4.10 7.94
CA ARG A 101 -15.64 4.58 6.58
C ARG A 101 -16.61 4.03 5.53
N ILE A 102 -16.97 4.88 4.57
CA ILE A 102 -17.83 4.54 3.41
C ILE A 102 -17.24 3.35 2.62
N ASP A 103 -15.91 3.22 2.60
CA ASP A 103 -15.19 2.13 1.94
C ASP A 103 -15.65 0.72 2.38
N TYR A 104 -16.12 0.56 3.61
CA TYR A 104 -16.65 -0.71 4.12
C TYR A 104 -18.01 -1.10 3.51
N TYR A 105 -18.74 -0.13 2.96
CA TYR A 105 -20.07 -0.33 2.40
C TYR A 105 -20.04 -0.56 0.88
N TYR A 106 -18.89 -0.39 0.22
CA TYR A 106 -18.76 -0.73 -1.20
C TYR A 106 -18.74 -2.25 -1.40
N LEU A 107 -19.76 -2.75 -2.10
CA LEU A 107 -19.90 -4.16 -2.46
C LEU A 107 -19.23 -4.52 -3.80
N SER A 108 -18.60 -3.55 -4.47
CA SER A 108 -17.91 -3.77 -5.74
C SER A 108 -16.40 -3.91 -5.53
N LYS A 109 -15.82 -5.00 -6.02
CA LYS A 109 -14.37 -5.25 -6.09
C LYS A 109 -13.89 -5.14 -7.53
N HIS A 110 -12.59 -5.12 -7.75
CA HIS A 110 -12.00 -5.17 -9.10
C HIS A 110 -11.40 -6.55 -9.35
N CYS A 111 -11.46 -7.01 -10.60
CA CYS A 111 -10.83 -8.24 -11.03
C CYS A 111 -9.31 -8.12 -10.91
N ILE A 112 -8.65 -9.09 -10.28
CA ILE A 112 -7.19 -9.08 -10.04
C ILE A 112 -6.38 -9.10 -11.34
N LEU A 113 -6.95 -9.61 -12.43
CA LEU A 113 -6.26 -9.77 -13.71
C LEU A 113 -6.49 -8.61 -14.67
N CYS A 114 -7.73 -8.16 -14.83
CA CYS A 114 -8.10 -7.15 -15.84
C CYS A 114 -8.61 -5.82 -15.27
N GLY A 115 -8.84 -5.72 -13.95
CA GLY A 115 -9.33 -4.50 -13.32
C GLY A 115 -10.82 -4.19 -13.55
N GLU A 116 -11.57 -5.04 -14.26
CA GLU A 116 -13.03 -4.90 -14.43
C GLU A 116 -13.76 -4.97 -13.08
N LEU A 117 -14.90 -4.30 -12.96
CA LEU A 117 -15.70 -4.31 -11.74
C LEU A 117 -16.38 -5.68 -11.55
N VAL A 118 -16.37 -6.19 -10.33
CA VAL A 118 -16.86 -7.50 -9.93
C VAL A 118 -17.66 -7.38 -8.62
N GLN A 119 -18.65 -8.26 -8.42
CA GLN A 119 -19.42 -8.32 -7.16
C GLN A 119 -18.57 -8.82 -5.98
N ALA A 120 -18.88 -8.36 -4.75
CA ALA A 120 -18.11 -8.57 -3.52
C ALA A 120 -17.65 -10.02 -3.25
N SER A 121 -18.42 -11.01 -3.68
CA SER A 121 -18.18 -12.43 -3.45
C SER A 121 -17.10 -13.02 -4.37
N THR A 122 -16.72 -12.34 -5.46
CA THR A 122 -15.81 -12.90 -6.47
C THR A 122 -14.62 -11.97 -6.73
N HIS A 123 -13.44 -12.57 -6.89
CA HIS A 123 -12.17 -11.88 -7.15
C HIS A 123 -11.80 -11.82 -8.64
N LEU A 124 -12.60 -12.47 -9.49
CA LEU A 124 -12.40 -12.61 -10.93
C LEU A 124 -13.70 -12.26 -11.65
N CYS A 125 -13.62 -11.56 -12.77
CA CYS A 125 -14.77 -11.34 -13.63
C CYS A 125 -15.12 -12.62 -14.41
N SER A 126 -16.32 -12.69 -14.98
CA SER A 126 -16.81 -13.83 -15.77
C SER A 126 -15.85 -14.20 -16.91
N LYS A 127 -15.41 -13.21 -17.69
CA LYS A 127 -14.45 -13.36 -18.80
C LYS A 127 -13.13 -14.01 -18.36
N CYS A 128 -12.60 -13.59 -17.21
CA CYS A 128 -11.37 -14.18 -16.68
C CYS A 128 -11.64 -15.59 -16.13
N SER A 129 -12.79 -15.83 -15.52
CA SER A 129 -13.16 -17.13 -14.95
C SER A 129 -13.32 -18.24 -16.00
N GLU A 130 -13.68 -17.89 -17.24
CA GLU A 130 -13.79 -18.85 -18.36
C GLU A 130 -12.43 -19.46 -18.71
N ASN A 131 -11.36 -18.66 -18.72
CA ASN A 131 -10.00 -19.11 -19.07
C ASN A 131 -9.21 -19.58 -17.83
N LYS A 132 -9.65 -20.67 -17.20
CA LYS A 132 -9.06 -21.19 -15.95
C LYS A 132 -7.55 -21.41 -16.02
N THR A 133 -7.03 -21.98 -17.11
CA THR A 133 -5.60 -22.27 -17.26
C THR A 133 -4.76 -20.99 -17.28
N ALA A 134 -5.21 -19.98 -18.01
CA ALA A 134 -4.56 -18.66 -18.04
C ALA A 134 -4.62 -17.96 -16.68
N VAL A 135 -5.74 -18.05 -15.96
CA VAL A 135 -5.89 -17.50 -14.60
C VAL A 135 -4.89 -18.13 -13.64
N VAL A 136 -4.80 -19.46 -13.61
CA VAL A 136 -3.87 -20.17 -12.73
C VAL A 136 -2.43 -19.79 -13.05
N ALA A 137 -2.03 -19.82 -14.33
CA ALA A 137 -0.69 -19.43 -14.73
C ALA A 137 -0.36 -17.97 -14.35
N ALA A 138 -1.31 -17.05 -14.56
CA ALA A 138 -1.12 -15.64 -14.24
C ALA A 138 -1.03 -15.38 -12.73
N ILE A 139 -1.92 -15.96 -11.92
CA ILE A 139 -1.91 -15.79 -10.46
C ILE A 139 -0.66 -16.44 -9.87
N THR A 140 -0.37 -17.70 -10.23
CA THR A 140 0.81 -18.42 -9.74
C THR A 140 2.11 -17.73 -10.16
N GLY A 141 2.21 -17.25 -11.40
CA GLY A 141 3.37 -16.50 -11.88
C GLY A 141 3.58 -15.19 -11.14
N ARG A 142 2.49 -14.42 -10.89
CA ARG A 142 2.55 -13.17 -10.11
C ARG A 142 2.92 -13.43 -8.65
N THR A 143 2.31 -14.42 -8.01
CA THR A 143 2.63 -14.80 -6.62
C THR A 143 4.09 -15.25 -6.51
N SER A 144 4.56 -16.14 -7.38
CA SER A 144 5.95 -16.61 -7.38
C SER A 144 6.95 -15.47 -7.60
N LYS A 145 6.63 -14.50 -8.46
CA LYS A 145 7.46 -13.30 -8.66
C LYS A 145 7.58 -12.47 -7.38
N LEU A 146 6.46 -12.16 -6.73
CA LEU A 146 6.45 -11.39 -5.48
C LEU A 146 7.13 -12.13 -4.33
N GLU A 147 7.04 -13.46 -4.28
CA GLU A 147 7.77 -14.26 -3.31
C GLU A 147 9.28 -14.18 -3.49
N ARG A 148 9.76 -14.26 -4.74
CA ARG A 148 11.20 -14.10 -5.03
C ARG A 148 11.69 -12.70 -4.68
N GLU A 149 10.90 -11.67 -4.99
CA GLU A 149 11.20 -10.29 -4.61
C GLU A 149 11.25 -10.13 -3.08
N MET A 150 10.29 -10.72 -2.35
CA MET A 150 10.29 -10.72 -0.90
C MET A 150 11.52 -11.43 -0.33
N GLN A 151 11.84 -12.63 -0.82
CA GLN A 151 13.03 -13.37 -0.42
C GLN A 151 14.32 -12.58 -0.65
N HIS A 152 14.41 -11.88 -1.78
CA HIS A 152 15.54 -11.02 -2.09
C HIS A 152 15.66 -9.85 -1.10
N LEU A 153 14.57 -9.14 -0.81
CA LEU A 153 14.56 -8.05 0.17
C LEU A 153 14.90 -8.53 1.58
N VAL A 154 14.41 -9.70 1.97
CA VAL A 154 14.75 -10.34 3.26
C VAL A 154 16.23 -10.73 3.31
N ALA A 155 16.80 -11.26 2.22
CA ALA A 155 18.22 -11.57 2.15
C ALA A 155 19.09 -10.32 2.34
N ILE A 156 18.70 -9.19 1.74
CA ILE A 156 19.36 -7.89 1.95
C ILE A 156 19.27 -7.48 3.42
N CYS A 157 18.08 -7.57 4.03
CA CYS A 157 17.90 -7.24 5.45
C CYS A 157 18.72 -8.16 6.37
N ARG A 158 18.82 -9.46 6.07
CA ARG A 158 19.66 -10.41 6.81
C ARG A 158 21.14 -10.06 6.71
N HIS A 159 21.61 -9.70 5.52
CA HIS A 159 23.00 -9.27 5.30
C HIS A 159 23.33 -7.97 6.06
N CYS A 160 22.38 -7.03 6.12
CA CYS A 160 22.52 -5.77 6.85
C CYS A 160 22.47 -5.94 8.39
N GLY A 161 22.08 -7.10 8.92
CA GLY A 161 21.87 -7.33 10.36
C GLY A 161 20.48 -6.94 10.88
N GLY A 162 19.51 -6.71 10.00
CA GLY A 162 18.12 -6.44 10.35
C GLY A 162 17.24 -7.69 10.50
N GLY A 163 17.77 -8.86 10.14
CA GLY A 163 17.10 -10.15 10.29
C GLY A 163 17.51 -10.85 11.58
N ASP A 164 16.54 -11.44 12.28
CA ASP A 164 16.82 -12.43 13.32
C ASP A 164 17.30 -13.73 12.65
N TRP A 165 18.23 -14.44 13.26
CA TRP A 165 18.76 -15.70 12.72
C TRP A 165 17.74 -16.84 12.84
N LEU A 166 16.68 -16.64 13.63
CA LEU A 166 15.56 -17.55 13.75
C LEU A 166 14.61 -17.39 12.56
N VAL A 167 14.49 -18.46 11.74
CA VAL A 167 13.72 -18.48 10.49
C VAL A 167 12.25 -18.11 10.68
N GLU A 168 11.67 -18.39 11.84
CA GLU A 168 10.25 -18.11 12.13
C GLU A 168 9.97 -16.67 12.59
N SER A 169 11.01 -15.90 12.94
CA SER A 169 10.88 -14.54 13.50
C SER A 169 10.68 -13.44 12.45
N GLY A 170 10.97 -13.71 11.16
CA GLY A 170 10.99 -12.72 10.09
C GLY A 170 11.94 -11.54 10.34
N VAL A 171 11.94 -10.55 9.44
CA VAL A 171 12.70 -9.29 9.61
C VAL A 171 11.90 -8.28 10.46
N LYS A 172 12.36 -8.04 11.69
CA LYS A 172 11.73 -7.09 12.65
C LYS A 172 12.17 -5.63 12.49
N CYS A 173 13.22 -5.36 11.71
CA CYS A 173 13.74 -4.01 11.48
C CYS A 173 12.65 -3.02 10.99
N ASN A 174 12.55 -1.87 11.66
CA ASN A 174 11.58 -0.79 11.40
C ASN A 174 12.23 0.57 11.14
N SER A 175 13.50 0.60 10.70
CA SER A 175 14.23 1.84 10.44
C SER A 175 13.58 2.65 9.31
N LEU A 176 13.00 3.80 9.65
CA LEU A 176 12.39 4.73 8.68
C LEU A 176 13.41 5.38 7.74
N ALA A 177 14.70 5.35 8.08
CA ALA A 177 15.77 5.86 7.22
C ALA A 177 16.18 4.86 6.12
N CYS A 178 15.74 3.60 6.20
CA CYS A 178 16.11 2.57 5.25
C CYS A 178 15.15 2.52 4.05
N LEU A 179 15.66 2.64 2.82
CA LEU A 179 14.83 2.54 1.61
C LEU A 179 14.22 1.13 1.42
N VAL A 180 14.99 0.09 1.75
CA VAL A 180 14.57 -1.32 1.67
C VAL A 180 13.37 -1.59 2.59
N PHE A 181 13.22 -0.85 3.69
CA PHE A 181 12.07 -1.00 4.59
C PHE A 181 10.74 -0.69 3.90
N TYR A 182 10.65 0.40 3.14
CA TYR A 182 9.43 0.78 2.43
C TYR A 182 9.09 -0.21 1.33
N GLU A 183 10.10 -0.65 0.57
CA GLU A 183 9.93 -1.63 -0.49
C GLU A 183 9.48 -2.99 0.06
N ARG A 184 10.12 -3.46 1.15
CA ARG A 184 9.70 -4.67 1.86
C ARG A 184 8.26 -4.58 2.32
N ARG A 185 7.84 -3.48 2.96
CA ARG A 185 6.44 -3.29 3.39
C ARG A 185 5.46 -3.25 2.23
N LYS A 186 5.86 -2.68 1.08
CA LYS A 186 5.05 -2.66 -0.15
C LYS A 186 4.84 -4.09 -0.67
N VAL A 187 5.92 -4.82 -0.92
CA VAL A 187 5.87 -6.20 -1.44
C VAL A 187 5.15 -7.12 -0.46
N GLN A 188 5.32 -6.92 0.85
CA GLN A 188 4.63 -7.69 1.89
C GLN A 188 3.11 -7.57 1.78
N LYS A 189 2.60 -6.34 1.62
CA LYS A 189 1.16 -6.07 1.45
C LYS A 189 0.63 -6.65 0.15
N GLU A 190 1.37 -6.51 -0.94
CA GLU A 190 0.98 -7.03 -2.27
C GLU A 190 0.95 -8.57 -2.27
N LEU A 191 1.98 -9.21 -1.70
CA LEU A 191 2.06 -10.66 -1.59
C LEU A 191 0.95 -11.23 -0.71
N GLN A 192 0.65 -10.60 0.44
CA GLN A 192 -0.44 -11.05 1.31
C GLN A 192 -1.82 -10.95 0.64
N GLY A 193 -2.05 -9.88 -0.13
CA GLY A 193 -3.30 -9.72 -0.88
C GLY A 193 -3.48 -10.79 -1.95
N LEU A 194 -2.42 -11.07 -2.72
CA LEU A 194 -2.46 -12.06 -3.80
C LEU A 194 -2.44 -13.51 -3.29
N SER A 195 -1.66 -13.81 -2.26
CA SER A 195 -1.57 -15.16 -1.69
C SER A 195 -2.88 -15.59 -1.02
N ALA A 196 -3.59 -14.66 -0.37
CA ALA A 196 -4.92 -14.92 0.19
C ALA A 196 -5.90 -15.37 -0.90
N VAL A 197 -5.90 -14.71 -2.06
CA VAL A 197 -6.79 -15.06 -3.17
C VAL A 197 -6.36 -16.35 -3.87
N ALA A 198 -5.04 -16.55 -4.03
CA ALA A 198 -4.52 -17.78 -4.62
C ALA A 198 -4.83 -19.00 -3.74
N THR A 199 -4.80 -18.84 -2.42
CA THR A 199 -5.13 -19.90 -1.44
C THR A 199 -6.63 -20.20 -1.43
N ASP A 200 -7.49 -19.16 -1.45
CA ASP A 200 -8.95 -19.31 -1.50
C ASP A 200 -9.42 -20.13 -2.72
N LYS A 201 -8.71 -20.01 -3.85
CA LYS A 201 -8.98 -20.78 -5.07
C LYS A 201 -8.22 -22.10 -5.16
N GLY A 202 -7.35 -22.42 -4.20
CA GLY A 202 -6.52 -23.64 -4.22
C GLY A 202 -5.45 -23.67 -5.30
N PHE A 203 -5.05 -22.51 -5.84
CA PHE A 203 -4.07 -22.41 -6.93
C PHE A 203 -2.62 -22.38 -6.45
N TYR A 204 -2.39 -22.09 -5.17
CA TYR A 204 -1.06 -21.92 -4.61
C TYR A 204 -1.04 -22.41 -3.14
N PRO A 205 0.07 -23.01 -2.67
CA PRO A 205 0.21 -23.37 -1.26
C PRO A 205 0.13 -22.13 -0.36
N LYS A 206 -0.25 -22.33 0.90
CA LYS A 206 -0.37 -21.23 1.87
C LYS A 206 1.01 -20.59 2.09
N CYS A 207 1.18 -19.37 1.61
CA CYS A 207 2.38 -18.58 1.84
C CYS A 207 2.27 -17.83 3.17
N MET A 208 3.16 -18.15 4.12
CA MET A 208 3.23 -17.48 5.42
C MET A 208 4.06 -16.19 5.27
N VAL A 209 3.40 -15.12 4.83
CA VAL A 209 4.05 -13.81 4.57
C VAL A 209 4.73 -13.23 5.83
N GLU A 210 4.32 -13.66 7.02
CA GLU A 210 4.88 -13.26 8.31
C GLU A 210 6.27 -13.86 8.59
N TRP A 211 6.66 -14.91 7.85
CA TRP A 211 7.94 -15.61 8.04
C TRP A 211 9.08 -14.95 7.24
N PHE A 212 8.76 -13.87 6.50
CA PHE A 212 9.68 -13.04 5.75
C PHE A 212 10.02 -11.74 6.51
#